data_AF-A0A351J1H7-F1
#
_entry.id   AF-A0A351J1H7-F1
#
_cell.length_a   1.000
_cell.length_b   1.000
_cell.length_c   1.000
_cell.angle_alpha   90.00
_cell.angle_beta   90.00
_cell.angle_gamma   90.00
#
_symmetry.space_group_name_H-M   'P 1'
#
loop_
_entity.id
_entity.type
_entity.pdbx_description
1 polymer ?
#
loop_
_entity_poly.entity_id
_entity_poly.type
_entity_poly.pdbx_seq_one_letter_code
_entity_poly.pdbx_strand_id
1 'polypeptide(L)' 'CGRPICCNSFLDDFQQVSIKMAKEQNLSLNSVKISGTCGRLMCCLRYENELYEEESRLTPKV' A
#
# COMPACT_ATOMS: atom_id res chain seq x y z
N CYS A 1 6.63 12.82 8.76
CA CYS A 1 7.65 13.33 7.80
C CYS A 1 7.27 14.67 7.15
N GLY A 2 6.09 15.27 7.45
CA GLY A 2 5.69 16.58 6.89
C GLY A 2 5.34 16.56 5.39
N ARG A 3 5.43 15.41 4.73
CA ARG A 3 5.07 15.24 3.32
C ARG A 3 3.54 15.17 3.16
N PRO A 4 2.99 15.71 2.05
CA PRO A 4 1.58 15.56 1.75
C PRO A 4 1.21 14.07 1.61
N ILE A 5 0.00 13.74 2.00
CA ILE A 5 -0.56 12.38 1.88
C ILE A 5 -0.71 11.97 0.41
N CYS A 6 -0.58 10.67 0.11
CA CYS A 6 -0.68 10.14 -1.25
C CYS A 6 -1.93 10.66 -1.99
N CYS A 7 -3.07 10.57 -1.30
CA CYS A 7 -4.39 10.96 -1.79
C CYS A 7 -4.61 12.45 -2.04
N ASN A 8 -3.68 13.32 -1.67
CA ASN A 8 -3.76 14.76 -1.90
C ASN A 8 -2.55 15.28 -2.69
N SER A 9 -1.82 14.37 -3.34
CA SER A 9 -0.58 14.69 -4.05
C SER A 9 -0.64 14.21 -5.50
N PHE A 10 -0.73 12.89 -5.72
CA PHE A 10 -0.66 12.30 -7.05
C PHE A 10 -1.59 11.10 -7.26
N LEU A 11 -2.21 10.59 -6.20
CA LEU A 11 -3.11 9.45 -6.26
C LEU A 11 -4.56 9.94 -6.28
N ASP A 12 -5.19 9.91 -7.46
CA ASP A 12 -6.60 10.22 -7.69
C ASP A 12 -7.50 8.97 -7.78
N ASP A 13 -6.93 7.78 -8.02
CA ASP A 13 -7.70 6.53 -8.12
C ASP A 13 -7.79 5.82 -6.76
N PHE A 14 -8.98 5.89 -6.16
CA PHE A 14 -9.30 5.29 -4.86
C PHE A 14 -10.04 3.97 -5.04
N GLN A 15 -9.32 2.98 -5.57
CA GLN A 15 -9.77 1.58 -5.55
C GLN A 15 -9.79 1.03 -4.12
N GLN A 16 -10.58 -0.04 -3.91
CA GLN A 16 -10.65 -0.71 -2.62
C GLN A 16 -9.31 -1.37 -2.26
N VAL A 17 -8.70 -0.90 -1.17
CA VAL A 17 -7.49 -1.52 -0.61
C VAL A 17 -7.90 -2.69 0.28
N SER A 18 -7.19 -3.82 0.19
CA SER A 18 -7.45 -4.99 1.02
C SER A 18 -6.29 -5.32 1.96
N ILE A 19 -6.60 -5.97 3.08
CA ILE A 19 -5.61 -6.41 4.08
C ILE A 19 -4.61 -7.43 3.48
N LYS A 20 -5.02 -8.17 2.43
CA LYS A 20 -4.14 -9.12 1.74
C LYS A 20 -2.94 -8.42 1.09
N MET A 21 -3.13 -7.22 0.54
CA MET A 21 -2.09 -6.43 -0.11
C MET A 21 -1.01 -6.01 0.88
N ALA A 22 -1.41 -5.62 2.09
CA ALA A 22 -0.46 -5.35 3.17
C ALA A 22 0.39 -6.58 3.49
N LYS A 23 -0.21 -7.78 3.49
CA LYS A 23 0.52 -9.03 3.72
C LYS A 23 1.50 -9.35 2.58
N GLU A 24 1.10 -9.14 1.33
CA GLU A 24 1.93 -9.36 0.14
C GLU A 24 3.16 -8.43 0.12
N GLN A 25 2.99 -7.20 0.63
CA GLN A 25 4.07 -6.22 0.78
C GLN A 25 4.86 -6.38 2.09
N ASN A 26 4.70 -7.52 2.79
CA ASN A 26 5.37 -7.83 4.06
C ASN A 26 5.13 -6.79 5.18
N LEU A 27 4.00 -6.09 5.15
CA LEU A 27 3.60 -5.20 6.22
C LEU A 27 2.91 -5.98 7.34
N SER A 28 3.15 -5.53 8.58
CA SER A 28 2.50 -6.08 9.76
C SER A 28 0.99 -5.79 9.70
N LEU A 29 0.16 -6.81 9.95
CA LEU A 29 -1.31 -6.72 10.00
C LEU A 29 -1.84 -5.89 11.18
N ASN A 30 -1.00 -5.09 11.83
CA ASN A 30 -1.42 -4.15 12.85
C ASN A 30 -2.18 -3.00 12.18
N SER A 31 -3.47 -2.87 12.51
CA SER A 31 -4.37 -1.85 11.95
C SER A 31 -3.81 -0.43 12.05
N VAL A 32 -3.04 -0.11 13.10
CA VAL A 32 -2.41 1.21 13.27
C VAL A 32 -1.31 1.47 12.24
N LYS A 33 -0.60 0.43 11.80
CA LYS A 33 0.51 0.56 10.83
C LYS A 33 0.02 0.59 9.38
N ILE A 34 -1.08 -0.07 9.08
CA ILE A 34 -1.62 -0.19 7.70
C ILE A 34 -2.75 0.81 7.41
N SER A 35 -3.23 1.53 8.43
CA SER A 35 -4.22 2.58 8.27
C SER A 35 -3.57 3.94 8.13
N GLY A 36 -4.05 4.72 7.18
CA GLY A 36 -3.70 6.13 7.04
C GLY A 36 -4.37 7.00 8.11
N THR A 37 -3.97 8.27 8.14
CA THR A 37 -4.52 9.28 9.05
C THR A 37 -6.02 9.54 8.86
N CYS A 38 -6.56 9.20 7.69
CA CYS A 38 -7.99 9.24 7.39
C CYS A 38 -8.79 8.07 7.99
N GLY A 39 -8.16 7.13 8.70
CA GLY A 39 -8.80 5.97 9.32
C GLY A 39 -9.14 4.84 8.35
N ARG A 40 -8.74 4.95 7.07
CA ARG A 40 -8.85 3.89 6.06
C ARG A 40 -7.48 3.27 5.81
N LEU A 41 -7.45 2.09 5.17
CA LEU A 41 -6.19 1.49 4.71
C LEU A 41 -5.42 2.44 3.78
N MET A 42 -4.09 2.41 3.85
CA MET A 42 -3.23 3.33 3.11
C MET A 42 -3.39 3.20 1.58
N CYS A 43 -3.60 4.33 0.90
CA CYS A 43 -3.71 4.40 -0.57
C CYS A 43 -2.47 3.85 -1.30
N CYS A 44 -1.29 4.05 -0.72
CA CYS A 44 -0.03 3.63 -1.31
C CYS A 44 0.08 2.11 -1.46
N LEU A 45 -0.61 1.32 -0.62
CA LEU A 45 -0.62 -0.13 -0.74
C LEU A 45 -1.18 -0.57 -2.09
N ARG A 46 -2.21 0.12 -2.61
CA ARG A 46 -2.74 -0.20 -3.93
C ARG A 46 -1.79 0.22 -5.03
N TYR A 47 -1.27 1.43 -4.93
CA TYR A 47 -0.35 2.00 -5.90
C TYR A 47 0.90 1.13 -6.08
N GLU A 48 1.48 0.66 -4.99
CA GLU A 48 2.71 -0.15 -5.01
C GLU A 48 2.44 -1.60 -5.40
N ASN A 49 1.19 -2.09 -5.30
CA ASN A 49 0.87 -3.50 -5.50
C ASN A 49 1.24 -4.01 -6.89
N GLU A 50 1.00 -3.21 -7.92
CA GLU A 50 1.28 -3.61 -9.31
C GLU A 50 2.78 -3.81 -9.52
N LEU A 51 3.58 -2.88 -8.99
CA LEU A 51 5.05 -2.98 -9.02
C LEU A 51 5.53 -4.18 -8.20
N TYR A 52 4.98 -4.39 -6.99
CA TYR A 52 5.32 -5.54 -6.16
C TYR A 52 4.97 -6.87 -6.85
N GLU A 53 3.84 -6.96 -7.55
CA GLU A 53 3.46 -8.15 -8.31
C GLU A 53 4.44 -8.42 -9.46
N GLU A 54 4.81 -7.39 -10.22
CA GLU A 54 5.81 -7.53 -11.30
C GLU A 54 7.18 -7.93 -10.77
N GLU A 55 7.64 -7.24 -9.72
CA GLU A 55 8.93 -7.51 -9.09
C GLU A 55 8.97 -8.90 -8.47
N SER A 56 7.86 -9.38 -7.89
CA SER A 56 7.75 -10.74 -7.36
C SER A 56 7.86 -11.84 -8.42
N ARG A 57 7.60 -11.52 -9.69
CA ARG A 57 7.78 -12.45 -10.83
C ARG A 57 9.21 -12.44 -11.35
N LEU A 58 9.87 -11.30 -11.27
CA LEU A 58 11.24 -11.11 -11.79
C LEU A 58 12.30 -11.52 -10.76
N THR A 59 12.01 -11.37 -9.47
CA THR A 59 12.96 -11.67 -8.39
C THR A 59 12.78 -13.09 -7.87
N PRO A 60 13.88 -13.82 -7.57
CA PRO A 60 13.79 -15.10 -6.87
C PRO A 60 13.15 -14.90 -5.49
N LYS A 61 12.18 -15.74 -5.15
CA LYS A 61 11.61 -15.75 -3.79
C LYS A 61 12.71 -16.15 -2.81
N VAL A 62 13.06 -15.23 -1.91
CA VAL A 62 14.05 -15.42 -0.83
C VAL A 62 13.43 -16.22 0.31
#